data_AF-A0A5C2SCP5-F1
#
_entry.id   AF-A0A5C2SCP5-F1
#
_cell.length_a   1.000
_cell.length_b   1.000
_cell.length_c   1.000
_cell.angle_alpha   90.00
_cell.angle_beta   90.00
_cell.angle_gamma   90.00
#
_symmetry.space_group_name_H-M   'P 1'
#
loop_
_entity.id
_entity.type
_entity.pdbx_description
1 polymer ?
#
loop_
_entity_poly.entity_id
_entity_poly.type
_entity_poly.pdbx_seq_one_letter_code
_entity_poly.pdbx_strand_id
1 'polypeptide(L)'
;MATNASAQPGSKRWTYFHSALQLAIQRSAHKWSYEDFAECFSLWCDEQPENAATIFNLVSSRLESSITENCEELFKKYNVKENLDNLHAVVTAARARKQTGYDGKDVWREDLQPRTAVRARTIPLLERERDRLKAELAQLTAENSELQSEMERNIRAKEEADREAARLLDVLDKALAKWDRMPLEKVEEWTLKTAEEAGSRA
;
A
#
# COMPACT_ATOMS: atom_id res chain seq x y z
N MET A 1 -22.49 11.96 -2.19
CA MET A 1 -21.83 12.16 -3.50
C MET A 1 -21.57 10.79 -4.09
N ALA A 2 -22.42 10.35 -5.02
CA ALA A 2 -22.23 9.08 -5.72
C ALA A 2 -21.13 9.26 -6.76
N THR A 3 -20.01 8.58 -6.56
CA THR A 3 -18.95 8.49 -7.56
C THR A 3 -19.51 7.74 -8.76
N ASN A 4 -19.79 8.46 -9.85
CA ASN A 4 -20.01 7.85 -11.16
C ASN A 4 -18.78 7.02 -11.48
N ALA A 5 -18.91 5.69 -11.39
CA ALA A 5 -17.93 4.76 -11.91
C ALA A 5 -17.87 5.01 -13.43
N SER A 6 -16.88 5.80 -13.84
CA SER A 6 -16.54 5.99 -15.25
C SER A 6 -16.54 4.62 -15.91
N ALA A 7 -17.37 4.44 -16.95
CA ALA A 7 -17.35 3.24 -17.77
C ALA A 7 -15.95 3.11 -18.38
N GLN A 8 -15.07 2.39 -17.67
CA GLN A 8 -13.70 2.17 -18.12
C GLN A 8 -13.79 1.49 -19.49
N PRO A 9 -13.09 2.02 -20.50
CA PRO A 9 -13.00 1.34 -21.78
C PRO A 9 -12.43 -0.05 -21.48
N GLY A 10 -13.18 -1.09 -21.87
CA GLY A 10 -12.77 -2.47 -21.62
C GLY A 10 -11.41 -2.76 -22.25
N SER A 11 -10.75 -3.83 -21.83
CA SER A 11 -9.47 -4.21 -22.42
C SER A 11 -9.58 -4.41 -23.93
N LYS A 12 -8.45 -4.29 -24.64
CA LYS A 12 -8.39 -4.60 -26.08
C LYS A 12 -8.97 -5.98 -26.39
N ARG A 13 -8.74 -6.96 -25.50
CA ARG A 13 -9.25 -8.33 -25.63
C ARG A 13 -10.77 -8.37 -25.55
N TRP A 14 -11.37 -7.64 -24.59
CA TRP A 14 -12.84 -7.50 -24.50
C TRP A 14 -13.41 -6.88 -25.78
N THR A 15 -12.83 -5.79 -26.26
CA THR A 15 -13.31 -5.11 -27.47
C THR A 15 -13.31 -6.05 -28.68
N TYR A 16 -12.22 -6.79 -28.92
CA TYR A 16 -12.15 -7.76 -30.02
C TYR A 16 -13.15 -8.91 -29.87
N PHE A 17 -13.31 -9.44 -28.66
CA PHE A 17 -14.26 -10.50 -28.37
C PHE A 17 -15.69 -10.03 -28.64
N HIS A 18 -16.08 -8.89 -28.07
CA HIS A 18 -17.42 -8.33 -28.21
C HIS A 18 -17.71 -7.93 -29.66
N SER A 19 -16.76 -7.31 -30.37
CA SER A 19 -16.95 -6.96 -31.79
C SER A 19 -17.08 -8.17 -32.69
N ALA A 20 -16.30 -9.23 -32.45
CA ALA A 20 -16.38 -10.46 -33.24
C ALA A 20 -17.70 -11.19 -32.99
N LEU A 21 -18.19 -11.19 -31.74
CA LEU A 21 -19.49 -11.77 -31.42
C LEU A 21 -20.62 -10.97 -32.06
N GLN A 22 -20.62 -9.64 -31.95
CA GLN A 22 -21.66 -8.81 -32.56
C GLN A 22 -21.74 -9.02 -34.07
N LEU A 23 -20.57 -9.12 -34.72
CA LEU A 23 -20.50 -9.45 -36.15
C LEU A 23 -21.09 -10.83 -36.46
N ALA A 24 -20.85 -11.83 -35.60
CA ALA A 24 -21.42 -13.16 -35.76
C ALA A 24 -22.95 -13.15 -35.57
N ILE A 25 -23.46 -12.39 -34.59
CA ILE A 25 -24.90 -12.22 -34.37
C ILE A 25 -25.55 -11.60 -35.61
N GLN A 26 -25.01 -10.48 -36.09
CA GLN A 26 -25.49 -9.81 -37.31
C GLN A 26 -25.50 -10.73 -38.52
N ARG A 27 -24.39 -11.46 -38.75
CA ARG A 27 -24.32 -12.42 -39.87
C ARG A 27 -25.30 -13.56 -39.72
N SER A 28 -25.59 -14.02 -38.50
CA SER A 28 -26.55 -15.10 -38.26
C SER A 28 -27.99 -14.64 -38.45
N ALA A 29 -28.32 -13.42 -38.00
CA ALA A 29 -29.64 -12.84 -38.11
C ALA A 29 -30.03 -12.48 -39.54
N HIS A 30 -29.04 -12.15 -40.39
CA HIS A 30 -29.23 -11.76 -41.78
C HIS A 30 -28.77 -12.81 -42.80
N LYS A 31 -28.50 -14.06 -42.38
CA LYS A 31 -28.04 -15.12 -43.29
C LYS A 31 -29.12 -15.56 -44.27
N TRP A 32 -30.38 -15.52 -43.84
CA TRP A 32 -31.55 -15.83 -44.63
C TRP A 32 -31.98 -14.55 -45.35
N SER A 33 -32.17 -14.65 -46.66
CA SER A 33 -32.57 -13.54 -47.52
C SER A 33 -34.10 -13.45 -47.61
N TYR A 34 -34.58 -12.33 -48.12
CA TYR A 34 -36.00 -12.20 -48.46
C TYR A 34 -36.42 -13.20 -49.55
N GLU A 35 -35.49 -13.58 -50.44
CA GLU A 35 -35.73 -14.59 -51.48
C GLU A 35 -35.99 -15.97 -50.85
N ASP A 36 -35.15 -16.40 -49.89
CA ASP A 36 -35.35 -17.64 -49.15
C ASP A 36 -36.69 -17.65 -48.38
N PHE A 37 -37.10 -16.48 -47.88
CA PHE A 37 -38.38 -16.31 -47.20
C PHE A 37 -39.56 -16.40 -48.16
N ALA A 38 -39.45 -15.76 -49.33
CA ALA A 38 -40.47 -15.77 -50.36
C ALA A 38 -40.65 -17.15 -51.00
N GLU A 39 -39.58 -17.93 -51.14
CA GLU A 39 -39.67 -19.33 -51.59
C GLU A 39 -40.51 -20.19 -50.63
N CYS A 40 -40.36 -19.97 -49.32
CA CYS A 40 -41.10 -20.71 -48.29
C CYS A 40 -42.56 -20.23 -48.13
N PHE A 41 -42.86 -18.98 -48.48
CA PHE A 41 -44.16 -18.34 -48.28
C PHE A 41 -44.65 -17.59 -49.53
N SER A 42 -44.57 -18.23 -50.70
CA SER A 42 -44.83 -17.59 -52.00
C SER A 42 -46.23 -16.99 -52.11
N LEU A 43 -47.27 -17.78 -51.78
CA LEU A 43 -48.67 -17.33 -51.81
C LEU A 43 -48.91 -16.05 -51.01
N TRP A 44 -48.28 -15.92 -49.85
CA TRP A 44 -48.47 -14.76 -48.97
C TRP A 44 -47.67 -13.55 -49.43
N CYS A 45 -46.46 -13.78 -49.96
CA CYS A 45 -45.63 -12.71 -50.54
C CYS A 45 -46.26 -12.12 -51.80
N ASP A 46 -46.96 -12.94 -52.59
CA ASP A 46 -47.70 -12.51 -53.79
C ASP A 46 -48.97 -11.71 -53.43
N GLU A 47 -49.68 -12.12 -52.36
CA GLU A 47 -50.89 -11.43 -51.91
C GLU A 47 -50.60 -10.08 -51.21
N GLN A 48 -49.55 -10.02 -50.39
CA GLN A 48 -49.20 -8.81 -49.61
C GLN A 48 -47.67 -8.60 -49.49
N PRO A 49 -47.03 -8.09 -50.56
CA PRO A 49 -45.57 -7.94 -50.60
C PRO A 49 -45.02 -6.94 -49.56
N GLU A 50 -45.73 -5.83 -49.32
CA GLU A 50 -45.33 -4.81 -48.33
C GLU A 50 -45.33 -5.35 -46.89
N ASN A 51 -46.33 -6.16 -46.55
CA ASN A 51 -46.43 -6.75 -45.21
C ASN A 51 -45.41 -7.87 -45.02
N ALA A 52 -45.19 -8.72 -46.03
CA ALA A 52 -44.19 -9.77 -45.99
C ALA A 52 -42.77 -9.21 -45.77
N ALA A 53 -42.40 -8.15 -46.50
CA ALA A 53 -41.11 -7.47 -46.33
C ALA A 53 -40.97 -6.82 -44.93
N THR A 54 -42.04 -6.22 -44.42
CA THR A 54 -42.06 -5.63 -43.07
C THR A 54 -41.85 -6.69 -42.00
N ILE A 55 -42.53 -7.84 -42.10
CA ILE A 55 -42.40 -8.95 -41.14
C ILE A 55 -41.01 -9.58 -41.22
N PHE A 56 -40.45 -9.79 -42.41
CA PHE A 56 -39.09 -10.30 -42.57
C PHE A 56 -38.05 -9.43 -41.83
N ASN A 57 -38.12 -8.11 -42.04
CA ASN A 57 -37.24 -7.16 -41.36
C ASN A 57 -37.46 -7.14 -39.85
N LEU A 58 -38.73 -7.22 -39.40
CA LEU A 58 -39.08 -7.28 -37.98
C LEU A 58 -38.53 -8.54 -37.31
N VAL A 59 -38.64 -9.71 -37.95
CA VAL A 59 -38.11 -10.97 -37.40
C VAL A 59 -36.60 -10.92 -37.33
N SER A 60 -35.93 -10.45 -38.39
CA SER A 60 -34.46 -10.31 -38.40
C SER A 60 -33.95 -9.39 -37.28
N SER A 61 -34.57 -8.21 -37.13
CA SER A 61 -34.21 -7.25 -36.08
C SER A 61 -34.52 -7.77 -34.67
N ARG A 62 -35.65 -8.48 -34.50
CA ARG A 62 -36.02 -9.08 -33.21
C ARG A 62 -35.10 -10.23 -32.83
N LEU A 63 -34.66 -11.03 -33.79
CA LEU A 63 -33.70 -12.11 -33.58
C LEU A 63 -32.34 -11.54 -33.14
N GLU A 64 -31.83 -10.52 -33.85
CA GLU A 64 -30.58 -9.83 -33.48
C GLU A 64 -30.67 -9.25 -32.07
N SER A 65 -31.73 -8.49 -31.77
CA SER A 65 -31.95 -7.87 -30.46
C SER A 65 -32.04 -8.92 -29.35
N SER A 66 -32.83 -9.98 -29.56
CA SER A 66 -33.02 -11.05 -28.57
C SER A 66 -31.72 -11.82 -28.28
N ILE A 67 -30.94 -12.16 -29.31
CA ILE A 67 -29.65 -12.83 -29.11
C ILE A 67 -28.68 -11.89 -28.37
N THR A 68 -28.62 -10.61 -28.76
CA THR A 68 -27.76 -9.61 -28.13
C THR A 68 -28.10 -9.44 -26.65
N GLU A 69 -29.37 -9.28 -26.30
CA GLU A 69 -29.84 -9.15 -24.93
C GLU A 69 -29.50 -10.38 -24.09
N ASN A 70 -29.76 -11.58 -24.60
CA ASN A 70 -29.41 -12.83 -23.92
C ASN A 70 -27.90 -12.96 -23.69
N CYS A 71 -27.07 -12.57 -24.67
CA CYS A 71 -25.62 -12.55 -24.52
C CYS A 71 -25.17 -11.54 -23.45
N GLU A 72 -25.74 -10.34 -23.43
CA GLU A 72 -25.45 -9.33 -22.42
C GLU A 72 -25.85 -9.78 -21.01
N GLU A 73 -26.96 -10.48 -20.85
CA GLU A 73 -27.34 -11.10 -19.57
C GLU A 73 -26.32 -12.16 -19.13
N LEU A 74 -25.88 -13.03 -20.04
CA LEU A 74 -24.85 -14.02 -19.75
C LEU A 74 -23.51 -13.34 -19.37
N PHE A 75 -23.16 -12.24 -20.04
CA PHE A 75 -21.95 -11.48 -19.73
C PHE A 75 -21.98 -10.90 -18.33
N LYS A 76 -23.12 -10.37 -17.90
CA LYS A 76 -23.33 -9.89 -16.54
C LYS A 76 -23.28 -11.05 -15.54
N LYS A 77 -23.97 -12.16 -15.82
CA LYS A 77 -24.05 -13.33 -14.92
C LYS A 77 -22.69 -13.96 -14.65
N TYR A 78 -21.85 -14.10 -15.67
CA TYR A 78 -20.52 -14.71 -15.55
C TYR A 78 -19.39 -13.69 -15.43
N ASN A 79 -19.71 -12.40 -15.29
CA ASN A 79 -18.76 -11.31 -15.20
C ASN A 79 -17.65 -11.37 -16.26
N VAL A 80 -18.05 -11.65 -17.51
CA VAL A 80 -17.13 -12.01 -18.60
C VAL A 80 -16.18 -10.87 -18.93
N LYS A 81 -16.67 -9.63 -18.88
CA LYS A 81 -15.87 -8.43 -19.14
C LYS A 81 -14.70 -8.33 -18.16
N GLU A 82 -14.96 -8.39 -16.86
CA GLU A 82 -13.92 -8.29 -15.84
C GLU A 82 -12.94 -9.47 -15.92
N ASN A 83 -13.43 -10.68 -16.17
CA ASN A 83 -12.59 -11.86 -16.33
C ASN A 83 -11.64 -11.75 -17.54
N LEU A 84 -12.12 -11.24 -18.68
CA LEU A 84 -11.30 -11.01 -19.86
C LEU A 84 -10.30 -9.86 -19.66
N ASP A 85 -10.69 -8.83 -18.92
CA ASP A 85 -9.82 -7.71 -18.56
C ASP A 85 -8.69 -8.17 -17.61
N ASN A 86 -9.02 -8.98 -16.60
CA ASN A 86 -8.06 -9.61 -15.70
C ASN A 86 -7.07 -10.49 -16.47
N LEU A 87 -7.58 -11.32 -17.40
CA LEU A 87 -6.74 -12.14 -18.27
C LEU A 87 -5.81 -11.26 -19.13
N HIS A 88 -6.32 -10.16 -19.69
CA HIS A 88 -5.51 -9.24 -20.48
C HIS A 88 -4.39 -8.61 -19.65
N ALA A 89 -4.68 -8.19 -18.42
CA ALA A 89 -3.71 -7.64 -17.50
C ALA A 89 -2.61 -8.66 -17.15
N VAL A 90 -2.98 -9.90 -16.81
CA VAL A 90 -2.02 -10.98 -16.49
C VAL A 90 -1.10 -11.27 -17.68
N VAL A 91 -1.64 -11.41 -18.89
CA VAL A 91 -0.84 -11.68 -20.09
C VAL A 91 0.10 -10.52 -20.40
N THR A 92 -0.36 -9.27 -20.23
CA THR A 92 0.46 -8.08 -20.48
C THR A 92 1.61 -7.99 -19.47
N ALA A 93 1.33 -8.23 -18.19
CA ALA A 93 2.36 -8.29 -17.15
C ALA A 93 3.36 -9.41 -17.40
N ALA A 94 2.91 -10.60 -17.81
CA ALA A 94 3.80 -11.72 -18.14
C ALA A 94 4.71 -11.41 -19.34
N ARG A 95 4.17 -10.77 -20.39
CA ARG A 95 4.97 -10.33 -21.54
C ARG A 95 6.03 -9.30 -21.14
N ALA A 96 5.67 -8.34 -20.29
CA ALA A 96 6.61 -7.36 -19.77
C ALA A 96 7.75 -8.02 -18.97
N ARG A 97 7.44 -8.98 -18.08
CA ARG A 97 8.45 -9.75 -17.33
C ARG A 97 9.39 -10.53 -18.24
N LYS A 98 8.86 -11.12 -19.32
CA LYS A 98 9.67 -11.84 -20.31
C LYS A 98 10.62 -10.89 -21.03
N GLN A 99 10.19 -9.67 -21.37
CA GLN A 99 11.04 -8.67 -22.00
C GLN A 99 12.17 -8.19 -21.07
N THR A 100 11.94 -8.15 -19.75
CA THR A 100 12.97 -7.81 -18.75
C THR A 100 13.93 -8.96 -18.44
N GLY A 101 13.85 -10.10 -19.15
CA GLY A 101 14.76 -11.23 -18.98
C GLY A 101 14.45 -12.16 -17.80
N TYR A 102 13.23 -12.12 -17.26
CA TYR A 102 12.82 -13.04 -16.19
C TYR A 102 12.61 -14.46 -16.73
N ASP A 103 13.44 -15.41 -16.29
CA ASP A 103 13.36 -16.85 -16.63
C ASP A 103 12.74 -17.70 -15.50
N GLY A 104 11.86 -17.10 -14.69
CA GLY A 104 11.11 -17.88 -13.70
C GLY A 104 10.09 -18.77 -14.41
N LYS A 105 10.20 -20.09 -14.19
CA LYS A 105 9.22 -21.06 -14.69
C LYS A 105 7.86 -20.82 -14.04
N ASP A 106 6.80 -20.95 -14.85
CA ASP A 106 5.43 -20.94 -14.33
C ASP A 106 5.27 -22.10 -13.34
N VAL A 107 4.75 -21.77 -12.15
CA VAL A 107 4.54 -22.72 -11.06
C VAL A 107 3.20 -23.45 -11.24
N TRP A 108 2.31 -22.91 -12.09
CA TRP A 108 1.01 -23.50 -12.34
C TRP A 108 1.12 -24.87 -13.05
N ARG A 109 0.38 -25.85 -12.54
CA ARG A 109 0.22 -27.20 -13.11
C ARG A 109 -1.23 -27.64 -12.89
N GLU A 110 -1.73 -28.54 -13.72
CA GLU A 110 -3.08 -29.09 -13.60
C GLU A 110 -3.26 -29.84 -12.26
N ASP A 111 -2.24 -30.60 -11.85
CA ASP A 111 -2.20 -31.32 -10.55
C ASP A 111 -1.62 -30.49 -9.39
N LEU A 112 -1.85 -29.16 -9.37
CA LEU A 112 -1.31 -28.31 -8.32
C LEU A 112 -1.96 -28.64 -6.97
N GLN A 113 -1.19 -29.27 -6.06
CA GLN A 113 -1.65 -29.55 -4.71
C GLN A 113 -2.10 -28.25 -3.99
N PRO A 114 -3.24 -28.24 -3.27
CA PRO A 114 -3.74 -27.05 -2.59
C PRO A 114 -2.72 -26.39 -1.66
N ARG A 115 -1.88 -27.19 -0.97
CA ARG A 115 -0.81 -26.68 -0.11
C ARG A 115 0.21 -25.85 -0.89
N THR A 116 0.54 -26.24 -2.11
CA THR A 116 1.49 -25.52 -2.98
C THR A 116 0.88 -24.22 -3.47
N ALA A 117 -0.40 -24.21 -3.85
CA ALA A 117 -1.12 -23.00 -4.25
C ALA A 117 -1.18 -21.97 -3.11
N VAL A 118 -1.51 -22.43 -1.89
CA VAL A 118 -1.53 -21.57 -0.69
C VAL A 118 -0.13 -21.01 -0.42
N ARG A 119 0.91 -21.86 -0.42
CA ARG A 119 2.30 -21.42 -0.20
C ARG A 119 2.75 -20.37 -1.21
N ALA A 120 2.43 -20.52 -2.49
CA ALA A 120 2.80 -19.55 -3.52
C ALA A 120 2.24 -18.15 -3.25
N ARG A 121 1.07 -18.05 -2.61
CA ARG A 121 0.47 -16.78 -2.20
C ARG A 121 0.98 -16.30 -0.84
N THR A 122 1.12 -17.20 0.12
CA THR A 122 1.44 -16.86 1.51
C THR A 122 2.91 -16.51 1.72
N ILE A 123 3.83 -17.18 1.03
CA ILE A 123 5.28 -16.95 1.18
C ILE A 123 5.66 -15.49 0.88
N PRO A 124 5.27 -14.88 -0.27
CA PRO A 124 5.64 -13.50 -0.54
C PRO A 124 5.10 -12.49 0.49
N LEU A 125 3.95 -12.78 1.09
CA LEU A 125 3.38 -11.94 2.15
C LEU A 125 4.16 -12.09 3.45
N LEU A 126 4.50 -13.33 3.85
CA LEU A 126 5.33 -13.58 5.02
C LEU A 126 6.75 -13.01 4.88
N GLU A 127 7.31 -13.04 3.68
CA GLU A 127 8.61 -12.42 3.40
C GLU A 127 8.58 -10.90 3.59
N ARG A 128 7.52 -10.23 3.11
CA ARG A 128 7.33 -8.78 3.34
C ARG A 128 7.21 -8.44 4.82
N GLU A 129 6.41 -9.19 5.58
CA GLU A 129 6.27 -8.96 7.03
C GLU A 129 7.56 -9.27 7.77
N ARG A 130 8.29 -10.33 7.39
CA ARG A 130 9.62 -10.62 7.94
C ARG A 130 10.58 -9.46 7.71
N ASP A 131 10.62 -8.91 6.51
CA ASP A 131 11.55 -7.83 6.16
C ASP A 131 11.19 -6.54 6.89
N ARG A 132 9.89 -6.25 7.05
CA ARG A 132 9.40 -5.16 7.90
C ARG A 132 9.84 -5.32 9.36
N LEU A 133 9.60 -6.49 9.96
CA LEU A 133 9.96 -6.75 11.35
C LEU A 133 11.48 -6.69 11.59
N LYS A 134 12.28 -7.14 10.61
CA LYS A 134 13.74 -7.00 10.67
C LYS A 134 14.19 -5.55 10.64
N ALA A 135 13.55 -4.71 9.82
CA ALA A 135 13.86 -3.28 9.77
C ALA A 135 13.51 -2.60 11.11
N GLU A 136 12.35 -2.91 11.68
CA GLU A 136 11.93 -2.40 12.99
C GLU A 136 12.87 -2.85 14.11
N LEU A 137 13.28 -4.12 14.11
CA LEU A 137 14.25 -4.63 15.08
C LEU A 137 15.60 -3.93 14.93
N ALA A 138 16.09 -3.73 13.71
CA ALA A 138 17.34 -3.02 13.46
C ALA A 138 17.29 -1.59 14.00
N GLN A 139 16.18 -0.88 13.79
CA GLN A 139 15.96 0.46 14.32
C GLN A 139 15.99 0.46 15.85
N LEU A 140 15.21 -0.40 16.50
CA LEU A 140 15.17 -0.48 17.97
C LEU A 140 16.52 -0.86 18.57
N THR A 141 17.28 -1.74 17.91
CA THR A 141 18.63 -2.09 18.39
C THR A 141 19.60 -0.91 18.29
N ALA A 142 19.49 -0.09 17.25
CA ALA A 142 20.31 1.11 17.10
C ALA A 142 19.96 2.14 18.19
N GLU A 143 18.67 2.42 18.38
CA GLU A 143 18.19 3.34 19.43
C GLU A 143 18.60 2.88 20.83
N ASN A 144 18.48 1.59 21.13
CA ASN A 144 18.90 1.05 22.43
C ASN A 144 20.42 1.18 22.63
N SER A 145 21.22 0.94 21.59
CA SER A 145 22.68 1.12 21.67
C SER A 145 23.09 2.58 21.93
N GLU A 146 22.36 3.53 21.33
CA GLU A 146 22.59 4.96 21.54
C GLU A 146 22.21 5.37 22.97
N LEU A 147 21.03 4.95 23.44
CA LEU A 147 20.57 5.20 24.81
C LEU A 147 21.51 4.58 25.86
N GLN A 148 22.04 3.39 25.61
CA GLN A 148 23.05 2.78 26.48
C GLN A 148 24.32 3.62 26.54
N SER A 149 24.82 4.10 25.39
CA SER A 149 25.99 4.98 25.35
C SER A 149 25.75 6.32 26.04
N GLU A 150 24.56 6.90 25.93
CA GLU A 150 24.16 8.09 26.68
C GLU A 150 24.12 7.83 28.18
N MET A 151 23.54 6.71 28.61
CA MET A 151 23.47 6.35 30.01
C MET A 151 24.86 6.17 30.62
N GLU A 152 25.78 5.48 29.93
CA GLU A 152 27.16 5.33 30.37
C GLU A 152 27.88 6.68 30.49
N ARG A 153 27.68 7.59 29.53
CA ARG A 153 28.24 8.95 29.60
C ARG A 153 27.70 9.72 30.81
N ASN A 154 26.39 9.64 31.05
CA ASN A 154 25.76 10.29 32.20
C ASN A 154 26.24 9.74 33.53
N ILE A 155 26.43 8.42 33.64
CA ILE A 155 26.99 7.77 34.83
C ILE A 155 28.41 8.30 35.10
N ARG A 156 29.28 8.33 34.08
CA ARG A 156 30.65 8.86 34.23
C ARG A 156 30.67 10.32 34.64
N ALA A 157 29.85 11.16 34.00
CA ALA A 157 29.73 12.57 34.34
C ALA A 157 29.26 12.78 35.78
N LYS A 158 28.29 11.96 36.24
CA LYS A 158 27.82 11.99 37.63
C LYS A 158 28.94 11.59 38.60
N GLU A 159 29.66 10.50 38.33
CA GLU A 159 30.77 10.05 39.18
C GLU A 159 31.90 11.09 39.26
N GLU A 160 32.15 11.85 38.19
CA GLU A 160 33.11 12.95 38.19
C GLU A 160 32.61 14.14 39.04
N ALA A 161 31.34 14.52 38.89
CA ALA A 161 30.73 15.57 39.68
C ALA A 161 30.70 15.21 41.19
N ASP A 162 30.32 13.97 41.53
CA ASP A 162 30.31 13.48 42.90
C ASP A 162 31.72 13.49 43.52
N ARG A 163 32.75 13.12 42.74
CA ARG A 163 34.16 13.21 43.16
C ARG A 163 34.60 14.64 43.42
N GLU A 164 34.22 15.58 42.55
CA GLU A 164 34.59 16.98 42.72
C GLU A 164 33.85 17.62 43.91
N ALA A 165 32.56 17.31 44.09
CA ALA A 165 31.80 17.72 45.26
C ALA A 165 32.44 17.22 46.57
N ALA A 166 32.87 15.95 46.61
CA ALA A 166 33.56 15.39 47.77
C ALA A 166 34.89 16.12 48.07
N ARG A 167 35.65 16.50 47.03
CA ARG A 167 36.88 17.30 47.21
C ARG A 167 36.59 18.69 47.75
N LEU A 168 35.56 19.37 47.23
CA LEU A 168 35.16 20.70 47.71
C LEU A 168 34.72 20.65 49.17
N LEU A 169 33.98 19.61 49.56
CA LEU A 169 33.59 19.38 50.96
C LEU A 169 34.82 19.20 51.86
N ASP A 170 35.80 18.38 51.45
CA ASP A 170 37.05 18.22 52.21
C ASP A 170 37.85 19.53 52.33
N VAL A 171 37.82 20.40 51.33
CA VAL A 171 38.42 21.75 51.41
C VAL A 171 37.65 22.64 52.39
N LEU A 172 36.32 22.60 52.37
CA LEU A 172 35.47 23.35 53.31
C LEU A 172 35.70 22.88 54.75
N ASP A 173 35.78 21.57 54.99
CA ASP A 173 36.08 21.01 56.32
C ASP A 173 37.45 21.48 56.82
N LYS A 174 38.47 21.52 55.95
CA LYS A 174 39.79 22.07 56.28
C LYS A 174 39.75 23.57 56.56
N ALA A 175 38.96 24.34 55.83
CA ALA A 175 38.80 25.77 56.04
C ALA A 175 38.11 26.06 57.37
N LEU A 176 37.04 25.32 57.68
CA LEU A 176 36.31 25.41 58.95
C LEU A 176 37.20 25.02 60.13
N ALA A 177 37.97 23.92 60.02
CA ALA A 177 38.93 23.54 61.04
C ALA A 177 40.04 24.59 61.28
N LYS A 178 40.42 25.36 60.26
CA LYS A 178 41.36 26.50 60.41
C LYS A 178 40.68 27.71 61.04
N TRP A 179 39.42 27.96 60.70
CA TRP A 179 38.61 29.02 61.28
C TRP A 179 38.38 28.81 62.77
N ASP A 180 38.04 27.58 63.19
CA ASP A 180 37.87 27.23 64.60
C ASP A 180 39.16 27.35 65.43
N ARG A 181 40.33 27.22 64.77
CA ARG A 181 41.65 27.42 65.38
C ARG A 181 42.09 28.88 65.38
N MET A 182 41.33 29.79 64.78
CA MET A 182 41.65 31.21 64.78
C MET A 182 41.36 31.78 66.18
N PRO A 183 42.32 32.49 66.80
CA PRO A 183 42.09 33.11 68.10
C PRO A 183 41.15 34.31 67.93
N LEU A 184 39.84 34.07 67.98
CA LEU A 184 38.79 35.08 67.86
C LEU A 184 39.02 36.23 68.85
N GLU A 185 39.47 35.94 70.07
CA GLU A 185 39.83 36.92 71.09
C GLU A 185 40.90 37.92 70.60
N LYS A 186 41.92 37.45 69.86
CA LYS A 186 42.97 38.34 69.31
C LYS A 186 42.46 39.17 68.14
N VAL A 187 41.52 38.63 67.37
CA VAL A 187 40.89 39.35 66.27
C VAL A 187 39.95 40.43 66.81
N GLU A 188 39.20 40.14 67.87
CA GLU A 188 38.35 41.09 68.60
C GLU A 188 39.16 42.19 69.30
N GLU A 189 40.29 41.84 69.93
CA GLU A 189 41.22 42.83 70.48
C GLU A 189 41.83 43.72 69.39
N TRP A 190 42.17 43.15 68.23
CA TRP A 190 42.70 43.92 67.10
C TRP A 190 41.65 44.84 66.51
N THR A 191 40.41 44.37 66.31
CA THR A 191 39.31 45.19 65.76
C THR A 191 38.93 46.31 66.70
N LEU A 192 38.85 46.06 68.01
CA LEU A 192 38.64 47.08 69.04
C LEU A 192 39.74 48.15 69.00
N LYS A 193 41.03 47.76 68.95
CA LYS A 193 42.15 48.71 68.85
C LYS A 193 42.09 49.55 67.58
N THR A 194 41.82 48.96 66.42
CA THR A 194 41.68 49.73 65.17
C THR A 194 40.44 50.64 65.15
N ALA A 195 39.34 50.24 65.80
CA ALA A 195 38.15 51.08 65.93
C ALA A 195 38.38 52.26 66.89
N GLU A 196 39.08 52.04 67.99
CA GLU A 196 39.51 53.08 68.92
C GLU A 196 40.49 54.08 68.26
N GLU A 197 41.46 53.58 67.47
CA GLU A 197 42.39 54.42 66.71
C GLU A 197 41.70 55.23 65.59
N ALA A 198 40.66 54.67 64.97
CA ALA A 198 39.86 55.37 63.96
C ALA A 198 38.90 56.40 64.60
N GLY A 199 38.32 56.10 65.76
CA GLY A 199 37.45 57.00 66.53
C GLY A 199 38.20 58.14 67.21
N SER A 200 39.46 57.91 67.61
CA SER A 200 40.34 58.94 68.19
C SER A 200 40.89 59.94 67.16
N ARG A 201 40.63 59.74 65.86
CA ARG A 201 41.03 60.64 64.75
C ARG A 201 39.88 61.47 64.18
N ALA A 202 38.69 61.43 64.79
CA ALA A 202 37.55 62.31 64.50
C ALA A 202 37.39 63.36 65.61
#